data_AF-A0A8J1VQA7-F1
#
_entry.id   AF-A0A8J1VQA7-F1
#
_cell.length_a   1.000
_cell.length_b   1.000
_cell.length_c   1.000
_cell.angle_alpha   90.00
_cell.angle_beta   90.00
_cell.angle_gamma   90.00
#
_symmetry.space_group_name_H-M   'P 1'
#
loop_
_entity.id
_entity.type
_entity.pdbx_description
1 polymer ?
#
loop_
_entity_poly.entity_id
_entity_poly.type
_entity_poly.pdbx_seq_one_letter_code
_entity_poly.pdbx_strand_id
1 'polypeptide(L)'
;MVQIALKPSDPNARLTEALCTSLRRRNIVGSRNVALATAALVQNIVRSVRFSTIDELLALIKAVGRRLVESNPKELAVGNIIRRILRLIREEFRAAAAAHASAPPSVPGTPILSPETPGLHFPSSHYLSGDLSLTPQPYHSGTLPRQTSLSNFVAMRHSRAQLERAGSTLDLSISTTSLFTSPTRTSSVETLNGIGDGLLSRADTEEFMKQSSKLKPVLIQAIDEVIGELETTHEDVAKGAKEHVHSSEVILTLGHSKTIEAFLKNAFRDRKFTVIVAESAPSYLGHTMAASLASSSIPVLLVPDSSLHALMPRITKLLLGAHTVLANGGLFALCGSLAAALAARAYSKPVVVTTGQFKFAPAWNLYHEYGAVDFQSPGGVVGRNGKGGGGGVEGVEVMDPYYDYIRPELVNLFVTNEGDHSPSYIYRIIKEAYDDEDVEL
;
A
#
# COMPACT_ATOMS: atom_id res chain seq x y z
N MET A 1 -9.99 27.87 8.25
CA MET A 1 -10.17 26.70 7.36
C MET A 1 -11.66 26.42 7.25
N VAL A 2 -12.21 26.22 6.05
CA VAL A 2 -13.58 25.68 5.90
C VAL A 2 -13.48 24.16 6.05
N GLN A 3 -14.25 23.56 6.95
CA GLN A 3 -14.36 22.09 7.00
C GLN A 3 -15.19 21.63 5.80
N ILE A 4 -14.52 21.07 4.78
CA ILE A 4 -15.14 20.37 3.65
C ILE A 4 -15.63 19.02 4.17
N ALA A 5 -16.75 19.04 4.90
CA ALA A 5 -17.38 17.86 5.46
C ALA A 5 -18.36 17.24 4.46
N LEU A 6 -18.34 15.91 4.32
CA LEU A 6 -19.40 15.18 3.62
C LEU A 6 -20.75 15.50 4.28
N LYS A 7 -21.73 15.95 3.49
CA LYS A 7 -23.07 16.26 4.02
C LYS A 7 -23.72 14.97 4.57
N PRO A 8 -24.51 14.99 5.66
CA PRO A 8 -25.12 13.78 6.23
C PRO A 8 -26.05 13.00 5.28
N SER A 9 -26.51 13.63 4.20
CA SER A 9 -27.29 13.02 3.12
C SER A 9 -26.46 12.24 2.10
N ASP A 10 -25.14 12.40 2.09
CA ASP A 10 -24.22 11.80 1.12
C ASP A 10 -24.06 10.29 1.37
N PRO A 11 -24.18 9.40 0.36
CA PRO A 11 -23.92 7.97 0.53
C PRO A 11 -22.50 7.69 1.05
N ASN A 12 -21.51 8.49 0.69
CA ASN A 12 -20.13 8.36 1.19
C ASN A 12 -20.06 8.61 2.69
N ALA A 13 -20.80 9.59 3.23
CA ALA A 13 -20.82 9.87 4.67
C ALA A 13 -21.30 8.65 5.48
N ARG A 14 -22.27 7.90 4.92
CA ARG A 14 -22.80 6.65 5.50
C ARG A 14 -21.78 5.52 5.42
N LEU A 15 -21.09 5.38 4.29
CA LEU A 15 -20.02 4.37 4.13
C LEU A 15 -18.84 4.64 5.07
N THR A 16 -18.41 5.90 5.22
CA THR A 16 -17.40 6.29 6.21
C THR A 16 -17.85 5.90 7.62
N GLU A 17 -19.06 6.26 8.04
CA GLU A 17 -19.51 5.99 9.42
C GLU A 17 -19.75 4.49 9.68
N ALA A 18 -20.12 3.72 8.66
CA ALA A 18 -20.19 2.26 8.71
C ALA A 18 -18.81 1.62 8.88
N LEU A 19 -17.78 2.13 8.19
CA LEU A 19 -16.40 1.67 8.38
C LEU A 19 -15.85 2.09 9.74
N CYS A 20 -16.03 3.35 10.16
CA CYS A 20 -15.71 3.83 11.52
C CYS A 20 -16.34 2.95 12.61
N THR A 21 -17.61 2.60 12.47
CA THR A 21 -18.31 1.71 13.42
C THR A 21 -17.77 0.28 13.39
N SER A 22 -17.39 -0.21 12.21
CA SER A 22 -16.80 -1.55 12.05
C SER A 22 -15.39 -1.65 12.63
N LEU A 23 -14.59 -0.57 12.55
CA LEU A 23 -13.29 -0.42 13.19
C LEU A 23 -13.44 -0.37 14.72
N ARG A 24 -14.28 0.54 15.25
CA ARG A 24 -14.52 0.67 16.71
C ARG A 24 -15.03 -0.63 17.35
N ARG A 25 -15.83 -1.41 16.63
CA ARG A 25 -16.36 -2.71 17.10
C ARG A 25 -15.45 -3.90 16.83
N ARG A 26 -14.30 -3.71 16.16
CA ARG A 26 -13.39 -4.78 15.70
C ARG A 26 -14.12 -5.84 14.84
N ASN A 27 -15.11 -5.43 14.05
CA ASN A 27 -15.80 -6.30 13.09
C ASN A 27 -14.92 -6.64 11.88
N ILE A 28 -13.99 -5.75 11.53
CA ILE A 28 -12.95 -5.97 10.52
C ILE A 28 -11.62 -6.00 11.27
N VAL A 29 -10.89 -7.11 11.16
CA VAL A 29 -9.63 -7.37 11.88
C VAL A 29 -8.54 -7.77 10.90
N GLY A 30 -7.32 -7.33 11.18
CA GLY A 30 -6.11 -7.68 10.44
C GLY A 30 -5.80 -6.67 9.33
N SER A 31 -4.58 -6.16 9.35
CA SER A 31 -4.19 -4.96 8.60
C SER A 31 -4.50 -5.01 7.09
N ARG A 32 -4.36 -6.15 6.40
CA ARG A 32 -4.72 -6.26 4.96
C ARG A 32 -6.22 -6.03 4.70
N ASN A 33 -7.09 -6.57 5.56
CA ASN A 33 -8.55 -6.43 5.42
C ASN A 33 -8.96 -4.96 5.62
N VAL A 34 -8.35 -4.30 6.61
CA VAL A 34 -8.58 -2.89 6.91
C VAL A 34 -7.99 -1.98 5.82
N ALA A 35 -6.80 -2.30 5.30
CA ALA A 35 -6.18 -1.59 4.18
C ALA A 35 -7.05 -1.62 2.92
N LEU A 36 -7.53 -2.81 2.52
CA LEU A 36 -8.43 -2.98 1.38
C LEU A 36 -9.77 -2.23 1.57
N ALA A 37 -10.39 -2.33 2.76
CA ALA A 37 -11.62 -1.60 3.06
C ALA A 37 -11.43 -0.07 3.04
N THR A 38 -10.26 0.41 3.48
CA THR A 38 -9.90 1.84 3.46
C THR A 38 -9.68 2.32 2.03
N ALA A 39 -8.90 1.60 1.22
CA ALA A 39 -8.65 1.93 -0.18
C ALA A 39 -9.95 1.94 -1.01
N ALA A 40 -10.80 0.92 -0.85
CA ALA A 40 -12.10 0.85 -1.52
C ALA A 40 -13.05 1.99 -1.10
N LEU A 41 -13.03 2.43 0.16
CA LEU A 41 -13.81 3.61 0.59
C LEU A 41 -13.30 4.89 -0.10
N VAL A 42 -11.99 5.12 -0.12
CA VAL A 42 -11.40 6.30 -0.79
C VAL A 42 -11.69 6.27 -2.29
N GLN A 43 -11.60 5.11 -2.95
CA GLN A 43 -11.94 4.97 -4.35
C GLN A 43 -13.39 5.37 -4.65
N ASN A 44 -14.35 4.91 -3.83
CA ASN A 44 -15.77 5.27 -3.99
C ASN A 44 -16.02 6.78 -3.78
N ILE A 45 -15.27 7.41 -2.86
CA ILE A 45 -15.28 8.87 -2.68
C ILE A 45 -14.76 9.57 -3.95
N VAL A 46 -13.54 9.24 -4.42
CA VAL A 46 -12.93 9.85 -5.63
C VAL A 46 -13.82 9.68 -6.88
N ARG A 47 -14.46 8.51 -7.02
CA ARG A 47 -15.36 8.17 -8.12
C ARG A 47 -16.66 8.99 -8.11
N SER A 48 -17.21 9.31 -6.94
CA SER A 48 -18.53 9.94 -6.80
C SER A 48 -18.51 11.44 -6.50
N VAL A 49 -17.53 11.93 -5.74
CA VAL A 49 -17.46 13.33 -5.28
C VAL A 49 -17.21 14.29 -6.44
N ARG A 50 -17.76 15.51 -6.38
CA ARG A 50 -17.40 16.61 -7.29
C ARG A 50 -16.43 17.53 -6.57
N PHE A 51 -15.33 17.86 -7.24
CA PHE A 51 -14.32 18.80 -6.79
C PHE A 51 -13.96 19.74 -7.95
N SER A 52 -13.56 20.97 -7.64
CA SER A 52 -13.11 21.99 -8.58
C SER A 52 -11.60 22.24 -8.54
N THR A 53 -10.92 21.80 -7.47
CA THR A 53 -9.46 21.85 -7.32
C THR A 53 -8.95 20.53 -6.76
N ILE A 54 -7.66 20.23 -6.94
CA ILE A 54 -7.05 19.03 -6.35
C ILE A 54 -6.99 19.13 -4.81
N ASP A 55 -6.80 20.33 -4.28
CA ASP A 55 -6.72 20.60 -2.84
C ASP A 55 -8.04 20.31 -2.11
N GLU A 56 -9.18 20.58 -2.77
CA GLU A 56 -10.51 20.21 -2.25
C GLU A 56 -10.67 18.69 -2.08
N LEU A 57 -10.16 17.91 -3.05
CA LEU A 57 -10.14 16.44 -2.97
C LEU A 57 -9.19 15.94 -1.88
N LEU A 58 -7.96 16.47 -1.83
CA LEU A 58 -6.95 16.11 -0.82
C LEU A 58 -7.44 16.44 0.60
N ALA A 59 -8.02 17.63 0.82
CA ALA A 59 -8.57 18.05 2.11
C ALA A 59 -9.74 17.15 2.55
N LEU A 60 -10.58 16.71 1.62
CA LEU A 60 -11.67 15.77 1.89
C LEU A 60 -11.15 14.38 2.27
N ILE A 61 -10.16 13.85 1.54
CA ILE A 61 -9.55 12.55 1.83
C ILE A 61 -8.84 12.58 3.18
N LYS A 62 -8.11 13.66 3.52
CA LYS A 62 -7.56 13.89 4.87
C LYS A 62 -8.66 13.89 5.95
N ALA A 63 -9.77 14.61 5.72
CA ALA A 63 -10.87 14.70 6.68
C ALA A 63 -11.61 13.36 6.91
N VAL A 64 -11.70 12.50 5.88
CA VAL A 64 -12.20 11.13 6.03
C VAL A 64 -11.16 10.25 6.73
N GLY A 65 -9.88 10.39 6.39
CA GLY A 65 -8.77 9.67 7.00
C GLY A 65 -8.68 9.87 8.51
N ARG A 66 -8.75 11.12 8.98
CA ARG A 66 -8.80 11.45 10.43
C ARG A 66 -9.88 10.66 11.16
N ARG A 67 -11.13 10.71 10.70
CA ARG A 67 -12.26 10.00 11.32
C ARG A 67 -12.09 8.47 11.37
N LEU A 68 -11.39 7.90 10.39
CA LEU A 68 -11.09 6.47 10.37
C LEU A 68 -9.96 6.10 11.35
N VAL A 69 -8.91 6.92 11.43
CA VAL A 69 -7.80 6.74 12.40
C VAL A 69 -8.29 6.96 13.84
N GLU A 70 -9.06 8.02 14.10
CA GLU A 70 -9.75 8.28 15.38
C GLU A 70 -10.63 7.10 15.82
N SER A 71 -11.17 6.33 14.87
CA SER A 71 -12.03 5.18 15.14
C SER A 71 -11.28 3.90 15.54
N ASN A 72 -9.98 3.78 15.22
CA ASN A 72 -9.09 2.78 15.81
C ASN A 72 -7.60 3.19 15.62
N PRO A 73 -7.01 3.99 16.51
CA PRO A 73 -5.67 4.55 16.32
C PRO A 73 -4.54 3.50 16.36
N LYS A 74 -4.83 2.26 16.81
CA LYS A 74 -3.88 1.15 16.86
C LYS A 74 -3.81 0.33 15.56
N GLU A 75 -4.71 0.57 14.61
CA GLU A 75 -4.70 -0.03 13.27
C GLU A 75 -4.10 0.97 12.26
N LEU A 76 -2.80 1.23 12.42
CA LEU A 76 -2.06 2.25 11.67
C LEU A 76 -2.08 2.03 10.15
N ALA A 77 -2.41 0.82 9.68
CA ALA A 77 -2.67 0.51 8.28
C ALA A 77 -3.75 1.42 7.64
N VAL A 78 -4.75 1.89 8.42
CA VAL A 78 -5.73 2.90 7.95
C VAL A 78 -5.00 4.16 7.48
N GLY A 79 -4.22 4.77 8.38
CA GLY A 79 -3.51 6.02 8.09
C GLY A 79 -2.48 5.85 6.99
N ASN A 80 -1.77 4.72 6.96
CA ASN A 80 -0.80 4.39 5.91
C ASN A 80 -1.43 4.40 4.51
N ILE A 81 -2.58 3.75 4.32
CA ILE A 81 -3.29 3.75 3.03
C ILE A 81 -3.78 5.14 2.65
N ILE A 82 -4.30 5.93 3.60
CA ILE A 82 -4.69 7.33 3.34
C ILE A 82 -3.49 8.14 2.84
N ARG A 83 -2.35 8.10 3.54
CA ARG A 83 -1.12 8.82 3.16
C ARG A 83 -0.61 8.40 1.79
N ARG A 84 -0.60 7.09 1.50
CA ARG A 84 -0.18 6.56 0.20
C ARG A 84 -1.05 7.09 -0.94
N ILE A 85 -2.37 7.09 -0.77
CA ILE A 85 -3.30 7.60 -1.78
C ILE A 85 -3.20 9.13 -1.92
N LEU A 86 -2.99 9.88 -0.83
CA LEU A 86 -2.76 11.33 -0.89
C LEU A 86 -1.47 11.68 -1.66
N ARG A 87 -0.37 10.94 -1.44
CA ARG A 87 0.87 11.10 -2.21
C ARG A 87 0.67 10.75 -3.69
N LEU A 88 0.08 9.57 -3.97
CA LEU A 88 -0.25 9.10 -5.32
C LEU A 88 -1.04 10.14 -6.12
N ILE A 89 -2.06 10.76 -5.50
CA ILE A 89 -2.88 11.81 -6.13
C ILE A 89 -2.05 13.07 -6.43
N ARG A 90 -1.11 13.47 -5.55
CA ARG A 90 -0.18 14.58 -5.83
C ARG A 90 0.78 14.24 -6.97
N GLU A 91 1.32 13.02 -7.01
CA GLU A 91 2.29 12.59 -8.03
C GLU A 91 1.64 12.53 -9.43
N GLU A 92 0.46 11.91 -9.57
CA GLU A 92 -0.30 11.91 -10.83
C GLU A 92 -0.72 13.32 -11.27
N PHE A 93 -1.09 14.20 -10.33
CA PHE A 93 -1.41 15.60 -10.64
C PHE A 93 -0.17 16.38 -11.12
N ARG A 94 0.98 16.23 -10.45
CA ARG A 94 2.26 16.85 -10.84
C ARG A 94 2.72 16.35 -12.22
N ALA A 95 2.61 15.05 -12.49
CA ALA A 95 2.95 14.45 -13.79
C ALA A 95 2.06 14.98 -14.92
N ALA A 96 0.74 15.06 -14.69
CA ALA A 96 -0.20 15.62 -15.66
C ALA A 96 0.00 17.13 -15.90
N ALA A 97 0.36 17.89 -14.86
CA ALA A 97 0.69 19.32 -14.98
C ALA A 97 1.96 19.54 -15.83
N ALA A 98 3.03 18.78 -15.55
CA ALA A 98 4.27 18.83 -16.33
C ALA A 98 4.05 18.41 -17.80
N ALA A 99 3.23 17.38 -18.05
CA ALA A 99 2.85 16.99 -19.40
C ALA A 99 2.12 18.13 -20.15
N HIS A 100 1.20 18.83 -19.48
CA HIS A 100 0.49 19.98 -20.04
C HIS A 100 1.41 21.19 -20.28
N ALA A 101 2.40 21.42 -19.42
CA ALA A 101 3.43 22.46 -19.62
C ALA A 101 4.35 22.15 -20.81
N SER A 102 4.68 20.86 -21.03
CA SER A 102 5.55 20.42 -22.12
C SER A 102 4.89 20.36 -23.50
N ALA A 103 3.57 20.55 -23.57
CA ALA A 103 2.83 20.49 -24.82
C ALA A 103 3.17 21.71 -25.71
N PRO A 104 3.57 21.51 -26.98
CA PRO A 104 3.85 22.65 -27.87
C PRO A 104 2.57 23.48 -28.09
N PRO A 105 2.69 24.83 -28.12
CA PRO A 105 1.52 25.69 -28.29
C PRO A 105 0.79 25.35 -29.59
N SER A 106 -0.52 25.13 -29.47
CA SER A 106 -1.36 24.71 -30.59
C SER A 106 -1.34 25.77 -31.69
N VAL A 107 -0.72 25.46 -32.83
CA VAL A 107 -0.62 26.38 -33.97
C VAL A 107 -2.03 26.80 -34.39
N PRO A 108 -2.35 28.11 -34.43
CA PRO A 108 -3.68 28.57 -34.87
C PRO A 108 -3.98 28.05 -36.28
N GLY A 109 -5.15 27.44 -36.44
CA GLY A 109 -5.50 26.72 -37.66
C GLY A 109 -5.41 27.59 -38.91
N THR A 110 -4.49 27.26 -39.81
CA THR A 110 -4.37 27.92 -41.12
C THR A 110 -5.67 27.69 -41.91
N PRO A 111 -6.35 28.76 -42.38
CA PRO A 111 -7.57 28.60 -43.17
C PRO A 111 -7.24 27.94 -44.51
N ILE A 112 -7.90 26.81 -44.79
CA ILE A 112 -7.73 26.08 -46.05
C ILE A 112 -8.48 26.85 -47.15
N LEU A 113 -7.78 27.75 -47.84
CA LEU A 113 -8.20 28.22 -49.16
C LEU A 113 -7.76 27.19 -50.21
N SER A 114 -8.66 26.29 -50.57
CA SER A 114 -8.52 25.46 -51.76
C SER A 114 -8.87 26.27 -53.02
N PRO A 115 -7.96 26.43 -54.00
CA PRO A 115 -8.29 27.04 -55.28
C PRO A 115 -9.21 26.10 -56.09
N GLU A 116 -10.22 26.65 -56.76
CA GLU A 116 -11.11 25.90 -57.64
C GLU A 116 -10.44 25.64 -59.00
N THR A 117 -10.51 24.40 -59.49
CA THR A 117 -10.06 24.03 -60.84
C THR A 117 -11.29 23.65 -61.68
N PRO A 118 -11.69 24.45 -62.67
CA PRO A 118 -12.96 24.24 -63.37
C PRO A 118 -12.88 23.24 -64.52
N GLY A 119 -13.89 22.36 -64.60
CA GLY A 119 -14.41 21.83 -65.87
C GLY A 119 -13.77 20.55 -66.43
N LEU A 120 -14.48 19.44 -66.27
CA LEU A 120 -14.70 18.45 -67.35
C LEU A 120 -16.00 17.68 -67.07
N HIS A 121 -16.74 17.35 -68.12
CA HIS A 121 -18.13 16.85 -68.05
C HIS A 121 -18.36 15.80 -69.17
N PHE A 122 -19.54 15.17 -69.15
CA PHE A 122 -20.03 14.18 -70.16
C PHE A 122 -19.52 12.72 -69.97
N PRO A 123 -20.24 11.70 -70.47
CA PRO A 123 -21.40 11.19 -69.73
C PRO A 123 -21.50 9.64 -69.71
N SER A 124 -22.54 9.12 -69.03
CA SER A 124 -22.89 7.69 -69.04
C SER A 124 -23.57 7.24 -70.33
N SER A 125 -23.25 6.03 -70.82
CA SER A 125 -24.03 5.31 -71.82
C SER A 125 -23.91 3.78 -71.63
N HIS A 126 -24.96 3.04 -72.02
CA HIS A 126 -25.09 1.59 -71.82
C HIS A 126 -24.48 0.79 -72.98
N TYR A 127 -24.22 -0.52 -72.80
CA TYR A 127 -24.87 -1.66 -73.50
C TYR A 127 -24.28 -3.03 -73.03
N LEU A 128 -24.81 -4.17 -73.52
CA LEU A 128 -24.73 -5.51 -72.89
C LEU A 128 -23.76 -6.53 -73.54
N SER A 129 -23.56 -7.66 -72.81
CA SER A 129 -22.96 -8.98 -73.19
C SER A 129 -21.46 -9.12 -72.89
N GLY A 130 -20.90 -10.25 -72.41
CA GLY A 130 -21.48 -11.52 -71.94
C GLY A 130 -20.56 -12.73 -72.27
N ASP A 131 -20.27 -13.73 -71.42
CA ASP A 131 -20.62 -13.97 -70.00
C ASP A 131 -19.34 -14.24 -69.13
N LEU A 132 -18.94 -15.40 -68.57
CA LEU A 132 -19.48 -16.78 -68.45
C LEU A 132 -18.76 -17.53 -67.28
N SER A 133 -19.51 -18.31 -66.47
CA SER A 133 -19.09 -19.35 -65.48
C SER A 133 -17.99 -19.07 -64.43
N LEU A 134 -18.38 -19.04 -63.14
CA LEU A 134 -18.12 -20.13 -62.16
C LEU A 134 -18.85 -19.88 -60.81
N THR A 135 -18.96 -20.91 -59.97
CA THR A 135 -19.84 -20.98 -58.76
C THR A 135 -19.06 -21.53 -57.53
N PRO A 136 -19.62 -21.57 -56.31
CA PRO A 136 -20.47 -20.58 -55.62
C PRO A 136 -19.99 -20.28 -54.17
N GLN A 137 -20.36 -19.13 -53.59
CA GLN A 137 -20.37 -18.91 -52.13
C GLN A 137 -21.52 -17.95 -51.71
N PRO A 138 -22.31 -18.26 -50.67
CA PRO A 138 -23.35 -17.37 -50.16
C PRO A 138 -22.82 -16.35 -49.14
N TYR A 139 -23.45 -15.17 -49.09
CA TYR A 139 -23.16 -14.11 -48.11
C TYR A 139 -24.04 -14.22 -46.86
N HIS A 140 -23.52 -13.66 -45.74
CA HIS A 140 -24.17 -12.86 -44.68
C HIS A 140 -23.53 -13.17 -43.30
N SER A 141 -23.37 -12.23 -42.36
CA SER A 141 -23.45 -10.76 -42.40
C SER A 141 -22.88 -10.21 -41.08
N GLY A 142 -22.07 -9.15 -41.09
CA GLY A 142 -21.54 -8.57 -39.85
C GLY A 142 -21.01 -7.15 -40.01
N THR A 143 -21.54 -6.22 -39.22
CA THR A 143 -21.13 -4.81 -39.17
C THR A 143 -20.06 -4.58 -38.11
N LEU A 144 -19.05 -3.75 -38.42
CA LEU A 144 -17.96 -3.40 -37.51
C LEU A 144 -17.73 -1.88 -37.50
N PRO A 145 -17.94 -1.18 -36.36
CA PRO A 145 -17.65 0.24 -36.25
C PRO A 145 -16.16 0.49 -35.92
N ARG A 146 -15.51 1.25 -36.80
CA ARG A 146 -14.34 2.14 -36.59
C ARG A 146 -13.74 2.14 -35.17
N GLN A 147 -12.58 1.49 -34.99
CA GLN A 147 -11.78 1.61 -33.77
C GLN A 147 -11.34 3.06 -33.50
N THR A 148 -11.23 3.43 -32.23
CA THR A 148 -10.52 4.63 -31.75
C THR A 148 -9.17 4.24 -31.16
N SER A 149 -8.16 5.08 -31.36
CA SER A 149 -6.76 4.77 -31.04
C SER A 149 -6.47 4.77 -29.53
N LEU A 150 -5.99 3.63 -29.00
CA LEU A 150 -5.37 3.51 -27.67
C LEU A 150 -3.84 3.65 -27.71
N SER A 151 -3.25 3.83 -28.89
CA SER A 151 -1.80 3.71 -29.14
C SER A 151 -0.94 4.67 -28.29
N ASN A 152 -1.47 5.82 -27.90
CA ASN A 152 -0.71 6.87 -27.23
C ASN A 152 -0.34 6.53 -25.76
N PHE A 153 -1.06 5.61 -25.10
CA PHE A 153 -0.78 5.23 -23.71
C PHE A 153 0.41 4.28 -23.57
N VAL A 154 0.72 3.47 -24.61
CA VAL A 154 1.81 2.49 -24.55
C VAL A 154 3.19 3.16 -24.49
N ALA A 155 3.35 4.32 -25.14
CA ALA A 155 4.59 5.09 -25.13
C ALA A 155 5.01 5.52 -23.71
N MET A 156 4.04 5.82 -22.84
CA MET A 156 4.28 6.36 -21.50
C MET A 156 4.90 5.33 -20.53
N ARG A 157 4.71 4.02 -20.77
CA ARG A 157 5.34 2.97 -19.95
C ARG A 157 6.84 2.80 -20.20
N HIS A 158 7.34 3.18 -21.38
CA HIS A 158 8.75 3.00 -21.73
C HIS A 158 9.69 4.08 -21.14
N SER A 159 9.19 5.27 -20.80
CA SER A 159 10.01 6.30 -20.16
C SER A 159 10.38 5.94 -18.71
N ARG A 160 9.45 5.34 -17.95
CA ARG A 160 9.67 4.90 -16.56
C ARG A 160 10.87 3.95 -16.44
N ALA A 161 10.96 2.97 -17.33
CA ALA A 161 12.08 2.01 -17.39
C ALA A 161 13.43 2.61 -17.84
N GLN A 162 13.46 3.83 -18.38
CA GLN A 162 14.70 4.56 -18.64
C GLN A 162 15.13 5.42 -17.44
N LEU A 163 14.17 5.97 -16.69
CA LEU A 163 14.43 6.80 -15.52
C LEU A 163 15.05 6.00 -14.37
N GLU A 164 14.58 4.76 -14.14
CA GLU A 164 15.11 3.83 -13.12
C GLU A 164 16.60 3.47 -13.33
N ARG A 165 17.15 3.67 -14.54
CA ARG A 165 18.59 3.48 -14.83
C ARG A 165 19.48 4.68 -14.48
N ALA A 166 18.91 5.82 -14.10
CA ALA A 166 19.61 7.08 -13.85
C ALA A 166 19.41 7.60 -12.41
N GLY A 167 19.43 6.70 -11.42
CA GLY A 167 19.06 6.99 -10.02
C GLY A 167 20.11 6.65 -8.95
N SER A 168 21.41 6.68 -9.25
CA SER A 168 22.49 6.28 -8.32
C SER A 168 23.50 7.39 -7.97
N THR A 169 23.01 8.59 -7.66
CA THR A 169 23.81 9.58 -6.92
C THR A 169 22.93 10.47 -6.03
N LEU A 170 23.32 10.52 -4.75
CA LEU A 170 22.94 11.46 -3.69
C LEU A 170 22.11 12.71 -4.09
N ASP A 171 20.95 12.89 -3.46
CA ASP A 171 20.47 14.23 -3.12
C ASP A 171 20.04 14.33 -1.65
N LEU A 172 21.06 14.58 -0.81
CA LEU A 172 20.87 14.97 0.59
C LEU A 172 20.80 16.51 0.75
N SER A 173 20.81 17.27 -0.36
CA SER A 173 21.06 18.71 -0.35
C SER A 173 19.81 19.53 0.00
N ILE A 174 18.63 19.12 -0.49
CA ILE A 174 17.36 19.86 -0.40
C ILE A 174 17.01 20.31 1.04
N SER A 175 17.27 19.45 2.04
CA SER A 175 17.00 19.77 3.46
C SER A 175 18.03 20.71 4.10
N THR A 176 19.14 21.00 3.42
CA THR A 176 20.23 21.86 3.91
C THR A 176 20.36 23.17 3.14
N THR A 177 20.00 23.19 1.85
CA THR A 177 19.97 24.42 1.03
C THR A 177 18.91 25.41 1.50
N SER A 178 17.79 24.93 2.03
CA SER A 178 16.74 25.75 2.67
C SER A 178 17.29 26.63 3.81
N LEU A 179 18.26 26.14 4.60
CA LEU A 179 18.88 26.87 5.71
C LEU A 179 19.72 28.08 5.27
N PHE A 180 20.15 28.13 4.01
CA PHE A 180 20.90 29.26 3.44
C PHE A 180 20.02 30.26 2.67
N THR A 181 18.70 30.04 2.65
CA THR A 181 17.75 30.98 2.04
C THR A 181 17.50 32.17 2.97
N SER A 182 17.78 33.39 2.49
CA SER A 182 17.74 34.60 3.34
C SER A 182 16.31 35.08 3.62
N PRO A 183 15.98 35.54 4.85
CA PRO A 183 14.62 35.95 5.21
C PRO A 183 14.29 37.38 4.74
N THR A 184 13.65 37.50 3.58
CA THR A 184 13.10 38.77 3.08
C THR A 184 11.75 39.12 3.74
N ARG A 185 11.49 40.41 3.97
CA ARG A 185 10.35 40.88 4.76
C ARG A 185 9.09 41.09 3.92
N THR A 186 8.08 40.25 4.18
CA THR A 186 6.65 40.60 4.21
C THR A 186 6.04 41.30 2.97
N SER A 187 5.84 40.55 1.88
CA SER A 187 4.58 40.61 1.09
C SER A 187 4.48 39.42 0.12
N SER A 188 3.32 38.76 0.10
CA SER A 188 2.82 37.81 -0.94
C SER A 188 3.74 36.68 -1.44
N VAL A 189 3.26 35.44 -1.26
CA VAL A 189 3.81 34.15 -1.73
C VAL A 189 4.56 34.21 -3.08
N GLU A 190 5.89 34.06 -3.00
CA GLU A 190 6.77 33.61 -4.08
C GLU A 190 7.69 32.50 -3.53
N THR A 191 7.67 31.34 -4.17
CA THR A 191 8.51 30.18 -3.81
C THR A 191 9.71 30.15 -4.76
N LEU A 192 10.94 30.04 -4.23
CA LEU A 192 12.14 29.95 -5.07
C LEU A 192 12.42 28.50 -5.49
N ASN A 193 12.52 28.29 -6.80
CA ASN A 193 12.75 26.98 -7.40
C ASN A 193 14.20 26.49 -7.26
N GLY A 194 14.36 25.19 -6.98
CA GLY A 194 15.63 24.48 -7.04
C GLY A 194 15.61 23.39 -8.13
N ILE A 195 16.16 23.70 -9.30
CA ILE A 195 16.57 22.76 -10.37
C ILE A 195 15.46 21.77 -10.82
N GLY A 196 14.54 22.24 -11.66
CA GLY A 196 13.64 21.36 -12.41
C GLY A 196 12.41 22.07 -12.96
N ASP A 197 11.81 22.97 -12.16
CA ASP A 197 10.61 23.70 -12.54
C ASP A 197 10.95 24.94 -13.39
N GLY A 198 10.72 24.80 -14.70
CA GLY A 198 10.94 25.83 -15.72
C GLY A 198 9.67 26.13 -16.49
N LEU A 199 9.18 27.36 -16.35
CA LEU A 199 8.20 28.02 -17.24
C LEU A 199 6.73 27.56 -17.17
N LEU A 200 6.16 27.41 -15.98
CA LEU A 200 4.70 27.49 -15.78
C LEU A 200 4.29 28.92 -15.40
N SER A 201 3.35 29.54 -16.13
CA SER A 201 2.70 30.77 -15.65
C SER A 201 1.78 30.44 -14.46
N ARG A 202 1.64 31.38 -13.52
CA ARG A 202 0.63 31.30 -12.45
C ARG A 202 -0.80 31.20 -13.02
N ALA A 203 -1.04 31.75 -14.21
CA ALA A 203 -2.30 31.60 -14.94
C ALA A 203 -2.52 30.18 -15.45
N ASP A 204 -1.50 29.56 -16.06
CA ASP A 204 -1.57 28.19 -16.60
C ASP A 204 -1.81 27.17 -15.48
N THR A 205 -1.18 27.38 -14.32
CA THR A 205 -1.42 26.54 -13.13
C THR A 205 -2.84 26.73 -12.58
N GLU A 206 -3.36 27.96 -12.51
CA GLU A 206 -4.74 28.20 -12.09
C GLU A 206 -5.79 27.66 -13.07
N GLU A 207 -5.51 27.63 -14.38
CA GLU A 207 -6.40 26.99 -15.34
C GLU A 207 -6.31 25.47 -15.28
N PHE A 208 -5.10 24.90 -15.16
CA PHE A 208 -4.90 23.46 -14.97
C PHE A 208 -5.55 22.94 -13.67
N MET A 209 -5.45 23.70 -12.58
CA MET A 209 -6.17 23.44 -11.31
C MET A 209 -7.68 23.26 -11.53
N LYS A 210 -8.30 24.13 -12.35
CA LYS A 210 -9.74 24.07 -12.70
C LYS A 210 -10.07 22.88 -13.63
N GLN A 211 -9.07 22.35 -14.35
CA GLN A 211 -9.20 21.14 -15.17
C GLN A 211 -8.95 19.83 -14.39
N SER A 212 -8.55 19.89 -13.11
CA SER A 212 -8.26 18.73 -12.25
C SER A 212 -9.34 17.64 -12.26
N SER A 213 -10.62 18.00 -12.41
CA SER A 213 -11.73 17.05 -12.49
C SER A 213 -11.65 16.09 -13.69
N LYS A 214 -10.89 16.43 -14.74
CA LYS A 214 -10.64 15.56 -15.91
C LYS A 214 -9.72 14.38 -15.56
N LEU A 215 -8.86 14.50 -14.55
CA LEU A 215 -7.87 13.49 -14.17
C LEU A 215 -8.48 12.32 -13.38
N LYS A 216 -9.74 12.42 -12.96
CA LYS A 216 -10.46 11.39 -12.20
C LYS A 216 -10.28 9.94 -12.70
N PRO A 217 -10.34 9.62 -14.02
CA PRO A 217 -10.15 8.24 -14.47
C PRO A 217 -8.76 7.71 -14.14
N VAL A 218 -7.73 8.55 -14.25
CA VAL A 218 -6.34 8.23 -13.91
C VAL A 218 -6.21 8.02 -12.41
N LEU A 219 -6.76 8.92 -11.59
CA LEU A 219 -6.76 8.79 -10.13
C LEU A 219 -7.50 7.53 -9.64
N ILE A 220 -8.59 7.14 -10.30
CA ILE A 220 -9.33 5.91 -9.99
C ILE A 220 -8.48 4.68 -10.35
N GLN A 221 -7.86 4.66 -11.54
CA GLN A 221 -6.98 3.57 -11.98
C GLN A 221 -5.78 3.41 -11.04
N ALA A 222 -5.12 4.51 -10.66
CA ALA A 222 -3.99 4.47 -9.73
C ALA A 222 -4.38 3.89 -8.37
N ILE A 223 -5.62 4.15 -7.90
CA ILE A 223 -6.15 3.53 -6.67
C ILE A 223 -6.53 2.05 -6.90
N ASP A 224 -7.04 1.65 -8.07
CA ASP A 224 -7.22 0.23 -8.44
C ASP A 224 -5.88 -0.53 -8.43
N GLU A 225 -4.80 0.08 -8.91
CA GLU A 225 -3.45 -0.50 -8.89
C GLU A 225 -2.93 -0.71 -7.44
N VAL A 226 -3.16 0.26 -6.54
CA VAL A 226 -2.88 0.09 -5.09
C VAL A 226 -3.75 -1.01 -4.46
N ILE A 227 -5.02 -1.16 -4.86
CA ILE A 227 -5.88 -2.24 -4.37
C ILE A 227 -5.35 -3.61 -4.83
N GLY A 228 -4.98 -3.73 -6.11
CA GLY A 228 -4.43 -4.97 -6.66
C GLY A 228 -3.14 -5.42 -5.95
N GLU A 229 -2.23 -4.50 -5.67
CA GLU A 229 -1.01 -4.79 -4.90
C GLU A 229 -1.33 -5.27 -3.46
N LEU A 230 -2.28 -4.61 -2.77
CA LEU A 230 -2.74 -5.05 -1.45
C LEU A 230 -3.38 -6.44 -1.49
N GLU A 231 -3.96 -6.84 -2.63
CA GLU A 231 -4.45 -8.19 -2.82
C GLU A 231 -3.31 -9.21 -2.98
N THR A 232 -2.31 -8.94 -3.84
CA THR A 232 -1.22 -9.89 -4.14
C THR A 232 -0.08 -9.90 -3.10
N THR A 233 0.05 -8.87 -2.25
CA THR A 233 1.19 -8.64 -1.34
C THR A 233 1.75 -9.90 -0.65
N HIS A 234 0.89 -10.82 -0.17
CA HIS A 234 1.35 -12.04 0.52
C HIS A 234 2.07 -13.02 -0.41
N GLU A 235 1.64 -13.10 -1.68
CA GLU A 235 2.25 -13.94 -2.71
C GLU A 235 3.55 -13.29 -3.22
N ASP A 236 3.59 -11.95 -3.30
CA ASP A 236 4.79 -11.20 -3.67
C ASP A 236 5.91 -11.39 -2.64
N VAL A 237 5.62 -11.17 -1.34
CA VAL A 237 6.57 -11.47 -0.25
C VAL A 237 7.00 -12.95 -0.28
N ALA A 238 6.09 -13.87 -0.62
CA ALA A 238 6.41 -15.30 -0.69
C ALA A 238 7.36 -15.68 -1.84
N LYS A 239 7.51 -14.86 -2.90
CA LYS A 239 8.47 -15.13 -4.00
C LYS A 239 9.91 -15.15 -3.51
N GLY A 240 10.29 -14.22 -2.62
CA GLY A 240 11.63 -14.14 -2.02
C GLY A 240 11.98 -15.29 -1.04
N ALA A 241 11.01 -16.13 -0.66
CA ALA A 241 11.22 -17.17 0.36
C ALA A 241 12.31 -18.21 0.01
N LYS A 242 12.60 -18.38 -1.28
CA LYS A 242 13.66 -19.28 -1.79
C LYS A 242 15.07 -18.83 -1.41
N GLU A 243 15.28 -17.54 -1.19
CA GLU A 243 16.60 -16.96 -0.89
C GLU A 243 16.89 -17.04 0.61
N HIS A 244 15.85 -16.90 1.45
CA HIS A 244 15.92 -16.88 2.91
C HIS A 244 15.73 -18.23 3.61
N VAL A 245 15.41 -19.31 2.90
CA VAL A 245 15.13 -20.62 3.48
C VAL A 245 15.92 -21.71 2.78
N HIS A 246 16.78 -22.41 3.50
CA HIS A 246 17.66 -23.49 3.03
C HIS A 246 17.16 -24.87 3.48
N SER A 247 17.65 -25.93 2.83
CA SER A 247 17.34 -27.30 3.24
C SER A 247 17.99 -27.65 4.59
N SER A 248 17.35 -28.55 5.34
CA SER A 248 17.75 -29.01 6.68
C SER A 248 17.77 -27.94 7.78
N GLU A 249 17.17 -26.77 7.54
CA GLU A 249 16.99 -25.74 8.56
C GLU A 249 15.89 -26.07 9.58
N VAL A 250 15.95 -25.37 10.73
CA VAL A 250 14.95 -25.42 11.81
C VAL A 250 14.49 -24.00 12.08
N ILE A 251 13.36 -23.62 11.48
CA ILE A 251 12.82 -22.26 11.56
C ILE A 251 11.87 -22.15 12.75
N LEU A 252 12.03 -21.14 13.59
CA LEU A 252 11.03 -20.77 14.61
C LEU A 252 10.06 -19.72 14.05
N THR A 253 8.78 -19.84 14.39
CA THR A 253 7.77 -18.78 14.22
C THR A 253 6.71 -18.84 15.33
N LEU A 254 5.85 -17.83 15.43
CA LEU A 254 4.84 -17.68 16.48
C LEU A 254 3.48 -17.27 15.90
N GLY A 255 2.40 -17.71 16.54
CA GLY A 255 1.03 -17.29 16.19
C GLY A 255 0.61 -17.68 14.77
N HIS A 256 -0.35 -16.93 14.20
CA HIS A 256 -0.79 -17.10 12.81
C HIS A 256 -0.54 -15.83 11.99
N SER A 257 0.37 -15.93 11.02
CA SER A 257 0.61 -14.89 10.02
C SER A 257 0.46 -15.46 8.62
N LYS A 258 -0.55 -15.00 7.89
CA LYS A 258 -0.81 -15.40 6.49
C LYS A 258 0.39 -15.12 5.56
N THR A 259 1.19 -14.09 5.87
CA THR A 259 2.42 -13.77 5.14
C THR A 259 3.49 -14.83 5.36
N ILE A 260 3.75 -15.22 6.62
CA ILE A 260 4.71 -16.30 6.95
C ILE A 260 4.20 -17.64 6.39
N GLU A 261 2.89 -17.88 6.46
CA GLU A 261 2.26 -19.12 5.97
C GLU A 261 2.50 -19.29 4.46
N ALA A 262 2.23 -18.25 3.66
CA ALA A 262 2.51 -18.25 2.22
C ALA A 262 4.01 -18.39 1.92
N PHE A 263 4.86 -17.67 2.66
CA PHE A 263 6.32 -17.69 2.55
C PHE A 263 6.90 -19.10 2.77
N LEU A 264 6.54 -19.75 3.89
CA LEU A 264 6.98 -21.11 4.22
C LEU A 264 6.42 -22.14 3.24
N LYS A 265 5.15 -22.03 2.83
CA LYS A 265 4.55 -22.93 1.83
C LYS A 265 5.21 -22.80 0.46
N ASN A 266 5.63 -21.60 0.05
CA ASN A 266 6.36 -21.42 -1.20
C ASN A 266 7.80 -21.97 -1.11
N ALA A 267 8.53 -21.68 -0.04
CA ALA A 267 9.87 -22.23 0.19
C ALA A 267 9.89 -23.76 0.23
N PHE A 268 8.86 -24.39 0.80
CA PHE A 268 8.81 -25.85 0.92
C PHE A 268 8.59 -26.60 -0.40
N ARG A 269 8.23 -25.90 -1.48
CA ARG A 269 8.18 -26.48 -2.84
C ARG A 269 9.57 -26.93 -3.28
N ASP A 270 10.57 -26.06 -3.08
CA ASP A 270 11.94 -26.25 -3.56
C ASP A 270 12.86 -26.93 -2.53
N ARG A 271 12.66 -26.68 -1.23
CA ARG A 271 13.62 -27.04 -0.17
C ARG A 271 12.92 -27.69 1.02
N LYS A 272 13.58 -28.62 1.70
CA LYS A 272 13.00 -29.39 2.81
C LYS A 272 13.66 -29.01 4.13
N PHE A 273 12.85 -28.47 5.04
CA PHE A 273 13.24 -27.91 6.34
C PHE A 273 12.15 -28.24 7.37
N THR A 274 12.42 -27.96 8.65
CA THR A 274 11.48 -28.16 9.76
C THR A 274 11.04 -26.81 10.33
N VAL A 275 9.79 -26.69 10.75
CA VAL A 275 9.25 -25.49 11.40
C VAL A 275 8.86 -25.80 12.84
N ILE A 276 9.34 -24.99 13.79
CA ILE A 276 8.85 -24.94 15.16
C ILE A 276 7.84 -23.78 15.22
N VAL A 277 6.62 -24.06 15.64
CA VAL A 277 5.56 -23.07 15.82
C VAL A 277 5.28 -22.94 17.32
N ALA A 278 5.52 -21.76 17.88
CA ALA A 278 5.08 -21.45 19.23
C ALA A 278 3.59 -21.11 19.23
N GLU A 279 2.84 -21.60 20.21
CA GLU A 279 1.37 -21.52 20.20
C GLU A 279 0.80 -20.11 20.37
N SER A 280 1.54 -19.22 21.03
CA SER A 280 1.11 -17.85 21.40
C SER A 280 -0.14 -17.85 22.29
N ALA A 281 -0.06 -18.54 23.43
CA ALA A 281 -1.04 -18.41 24.50
C ALA A 281 -1.09 -16.95 25.00
N PRO A 282 -2.26 -16.39 25.34
CA PRO A 282 -3.58 -17.03 25.46
C PRO A 282 -4.37 -17.14 24.13
N SER A 283 -3.83 -16.63 23.02
CA SER A 283 -4.55 -16.59 21.74
C SER A 283 -4.61 -17.94 21.01
N TYR A 284 -3.62 -18.82 21.25
CA TYR A 284 -3.43 -20.14 20.62
C TYR A 284 -3.40 -20.15 19.08
N LEU A 285 -3.19 -18.99 18.44
CA LEU A 285 -3.17 -18.84 16.98
C LEU A 285 -2.12 -19.72 16.30
N GLY A 286 -1.03 -20.08 17.00
CA GLY A 286 -0.02 -21.02 16.49
C GLY A 286 -0.57 -22.42 16.19
N HIS A 287 -1.68 -22.83 16.81
CA HIS A 287 -2.33 -24.12 16.51
C HIS A 287 -2.89 -24.13 15.08
N THR A 288 -3.52 -23.03 14.64
CA THR A 288 -4.04 -22.86 13.28
C THR A 288 -2.92 -22.81 12.25
N MET A 289 -1.83 -22.10 12.57
CA MET A 289 -0.62 -22.05 11.75
C MET A 289 0.00 -23.43 11.57
N ALA A 290 0.18 -24.18 12.67
CA ALA A 290 0.75 -25.51 12.66
C ALA A 290 -0.09 -26.50 11.81
N ALA A 291 -1.42 -26.50 11.99
CA ALA A 291 -2.33 -27.32 11.18
C ALA A 291 -2.26 -26.97 9.69
N SER A 292 -2.22 -25.68 9.33
CA SER A 292 -2.17 -25.24 7.93
C SER A 292 -0.82 -25.51 7.24
N LEU A 293 0.29 -25.49 7.99
CA LEU A 293 1.59 -25.91 7.49
C LEU A 293 1.67 -27.44 7.33
N ALA A 294 1.17 -28.20 8.31
CA ALA A 294 1.13 -29.66 8.27
C ALA A 294 0.28 -30.19 7.11
N SER A 295 -0.83 -29.52 6.75
CA SER A 295 -1.64 -29.88 5.57
C SER A 295 -0.93 -29.65 4.23
N SER A 296 0.22 -28.98 4.23
CA SER A 296 1.13 -28.84 3.08
C SER A 296 2.36 -29.76 3.17
N SER A 297 2.27 -30.81 4.01
CA SER A 297 3.33 -31.81 4.27
C SER A 297 4.64 -31.24 4.82
N ILE A 298 4.59 -30.05 5.46
CA ILE A 298 5.73 -29.45 6.14
C ILE A 298 5.91 -30.14 7.50
N PRO A 299 7.13 -30.57 7.87
CA PRO A 299 7.43 -31.03 9.23
C PRO A 299 7.26 -29.90 10.23
N VAL A 300 6.28 -30.02 11.12
CA VAL A 300 5.95 -29.01 12.14
C VAL A 300 6.05 -29.58 13.55
N LEU A 301 6.68 -28.82 14.46
CA LEU A 301 6.61 -29.07 15.90
C LEU A 301 5.86 -27.89 16.55
N LEU A 302 4.70 -28.17 17.15
CA LEU A 302 3.96 -27.20 17.97
C LEU A 302 4.54 -27.21 19.39
N VAL A 303 4.82 -26.04 19.96
CA VAL A 303 5.46 -25.90 21.29
C VAL A 303 4.83 -24.78 22.12
N PRO A 304 4.82 -24.89 23.46
CA PRO A 304 4.40 -23.80 24.33
C PRO A 304 5.45 -22.69 24.36
N ASP A 305 5.02 -21.43 24.51
CA ASP A 305 5.89 -20.25 24.46
C ASP A 305 6.96 -20.26 25.57
N SER A 306 6.71 -20.95 26.69
CA SER A 306 7.70 -21.18 27.75
C SER A 306 8.94 -21.97 27.30
N SER A 307 8.82 -22.80 26.27
CA SER A 307 9.90 -23.68 25.78
C SER A 307 10.85 -23.01 24.77
N LEU A 308 10.58 -21.76 24.39
CA LEU A 308 11.35 -21.02 23.38
C LEU A 308 12.86 -21.01 23.66
N HIS A 309 13.28 -20.66 24.88
CA HIS A 309 14.69 -20.61 25.27
C HIS A 309 15.36 -22.01 25.23
N ALA A 310 14.66 -23.06 25.65
CA ALA A 310 15.20 -24.42 25.69
C ALA A 310 15.45 -25.00 24.28
N LEU A 311 14.66 -24.58 23.29
CA LEU A 311 14.78 -25.03 21.89
C LEU A 311 15.69 -24.14 21.05
N MET A 312 15.92 -22.89 21.46
CA MET A 312 16.70 -21.90 20.69
C MET A 312 18.10 -22.37 20.24
N PRO A 313 18.87 -23.18 21.00
CA PRO A 313 20.15 -23.72 20.51
C PRO A 313 20.03 -24.46 19.17
N ARG A 314 18.93 -25.19 18.94
CA ARG A 314 18.70 -26.00 17.72
C ARG A 314 18.05 -25.23 16.57
N ILE A 315 17.43 -24.08 16.84
CA ILE A 315 16.80 -23.23 15.83
C ILE A 315 17.90 -22.55 14.98
N THR A 316 17.70 -22.44 13.66
CA THR A 316 18.64 -21.73 12.78
C THR A 316 18.29 -20.24 12.69
N LYS A 317 17.01 -19.89 12.56
CA LYS A 317 16.53 -18.51 12.54
C LYS A 317 15.09 -18.36 13.02
N LEU A 318 14.72 -17.14 13.40
CA LEU A 318 13.38 -16.73 13.81
C LEU A 318 12.70 -15.95 12.69
N LEU A 319 11.53 -16.40 12.22
CA LEU A 319 10.64 -15.65 11.33
C LEU A 319 9.48 -15.03 12.11
N LEU A 320 9.37 -13.71 12.05
CA LEU A 320 8.28 -12.92 12.64
C LEU A 320 7.41 -12.27 11.58
N GLY A 321 6.18 -11.90 11.97
CA GLY A 321 5.26 -11.11 11.17
C GLY A 321 4.91 -9.82 11.91
N ALA A 322 4.93 -8.70 11.22
CA ALA A 322 4.56 -7.40 11.79
C ALA A 322 3.05 -7.16 11.74
N HIS A 323 2.52 -6.50 12.76
CA HIS A 323 1.25 -5.76 12.68
C HIS A 323 1.48 -4.36 12.08
N THR A 324 2.53 -3.67 12.52
CA THR A 324 3.00 -2.39 11.96
C THR A 324 4.50 -2.22 12.23
N VAL A 325 5.22 -1.59 11.30
CA VAL A 325 6.63 -1.18 11.46
C VAL A 325 6.67 0.35 11.57
N LEU A 326 7.49 0.90 12.46
CA LEU A 326 7.64 2.33 12.72
C LEU A 326 8.83 2.92 11.95
N ALA A 327 8.89 4.25 11.84
CA ALA A 327 9.97 4.92 11.12
C ALA A 327 11.37 4.79 11.78
N ASN A 328 11.43 4.43 13.06
CA ASN A 328 12.68 4.04 13.72
C ASN A 328 13.14 2.59 13.43
N GLY A 329 12.41 1.83 12.59
CA GLY A 329 12.70 0.43 12.26
C GLY A 329 12.28 -0.59 13.33
N GLY A 330 11.70 -0.17 14.46
CA GLY A 330 11.03 -1.08 15.39
C GLY A 330 9.64 -1.47 14.89
N LEU A 331 9.02 -2.49 15.48
CA LEU A 331 7.71 -2.99 15.06
C LEU A 331 6.81 -3.40 16.22
N PHE A 332 5.51 -3.38 15.96
CA PHE A 332 4.53 -4.13 16.75
C PHE A 332 4.30 -5.49 16.12
N ALA A 333 4.36 -6.55 16.91
CA ALA A 333 4.10 -7.94 16.54
C ALA A 333 3.17 -8.60 17.56
N LEU A 334 2.71 -9.83 17.34
CA LEU A 334 1.86 -10.55 18.31
C LEU A 334 2.59 -10.73 19.66
N CYS A 335 1.85 -10.73 20.76
CA CYS A 335 2.39 -11.03 22.09
C CYS A 335 3.26 -12.31 22.13
N GLY A 336 4.33 -12.27 22.91
CA GLY A 336 5.38 -13.30 22.95
C GLY A 336 6.48 -13.14 21.89
N SER A 337 6.26 -12.33 20.84
CA SER A 337 7.28 -12.11 19.79
C SER A 337 8.51 -11.35 20.31
N LEU A 338 8.38 -10.48 21.32
CA LEU A 338 9.52 -9.84 21.98
C LEU A 338 10.32 -10.86 22.80
N ALA A 339 9.65 -11.77 23.51
CA ALA A 339 10.32 -12.84 24.25
C ALA A 339 11.10 -13.77 23.29
N ALA A 340 10.52 -14.10 22.14
CA ALA A 340 11.20 -14.85 21.09
C ALA A 340 12.40 -14.11 20.48
N ALA A 341 12.27 -12.81 20.20
CA ALA A 341 13.35 -11.99 19.65
C ALA A 341 14.51 -11.77 20.64
N LEU A 342 14.20 -11.60 21.93
CA LEU A 342 15.20 -11.55 23.00
C LEU A 342 15.93 -12.89 23.16
N ALA A 343 15.20 -14.01 23.11
CA ALA A 343 15.78 -15.35 23.11
C ALA A 343 16.68 -15.59 21.89
N ALA A 344 16.20 -15.24 20.68
CA ALA A 344 16.97 -15.36 19.44
C ALA A 344 18.29 -14.57 19.54
N ARG A 345 18.24 -13.32 20.00
CA ARG A 345 19.46 -12.50 20.23
C ARG A 345 20.41 -13.13 21.25
N ALA A 346 19.90 -13.69 22.34
CA ALA A 346 20.72 -14.33 23.39
C ALA A 346 21.51 -15.56 22.89
N TYR A 347 20.99 -16.25 21.86
CA TYR A 347 21.66 -17.39 21.22
C TYR A 347 22.23 -17.05 19.82
N SER A 348 22.42 -15.75 19.51
CA SER A 348 22.95 -15.24 18.23
C SER A 348 22.23 -15.77 16.99
N LYS A 349 20.91 -15.97 17.06
CA LYS A 349 20.06 -16.41 15.95
C LYS A 349 19.48 -15.20 15.23
N PRO A 350 19.54 -15.12 13.89
CA PRO A 350 18.99 -14.00 13.16
C PRO A 350 17.46 -13.95 13.24
N VAL A 351 16.93 -12.74 13.37
CA VAL A 351 15.50 -12.42 13.40
C VAL A 351 15.12 -11.73 12.09
N VAL A 352 14.24 -12.36 11.33
CA VAL A 352 13.78 -11.87 10.02
C VAL A 352 12.27 -11.61 10.09
N VAL A 353 11.87 -10.39 9.72
CA VAL A 353 10.46 -9.97 9.71
C VAL A 353 9.92 -10.04 8.29
N THR A 354 8.86 -10.81 8.06
CA THR A 354 8.15 -10.85 6.76
C THR A 354 6.88 -10.01 6.85
N THR A 355 6.76 -8.98 6.01
CA THR A 355 5.60 -8.08 6.00
C THR A 355 5.49 -7.31 4.69
N GLY A 356 4.26 -6.96 4.28
CA GLY A 356 4.04 -5.97 3.23
C GLY A 356 4.38 -4.55 3.72
N GLN A 357 4.82 -3.70 2.79
CA GLN A 357 5.19 -2.30 3.06
C GLN A 357 4.00 -1.43 3.51
N PHE A 358 2.76 -1.78 3.15
CA PHE A 358 1.55 -1.06 3.60
C PHE A 358 1.41 -1.00 5.14
N LYS A 359 2.17 -1.83 5.88
CA LYS A 359 2.25 -1.80 7.34
C LYS A 359 3.33 -0.86 7.89
N PHE A 360 4.09 -0.14 7.05
CA PHE A 360 5.12 0.80 7.48
C PHE A 360 4.47 2.15 7.78
N ALA A 361 4.57 2.65 9.02
CA ALA A 361 3.97 3.89 9.47
C ALA A 361 5.04 4.98 9.69
N PRO A 362 4.79 6.25 9.31
CA PRO A 362 5.73 7.35 9.51
C PRO A 362 5.88 7.78 10.98
N ALA A 363 5.07 7.24 11.89
CA ALA A 363 5.23 7.46 13.32
C ALA A 363 6.62 6.98 13.76
N TRP A 364 7.42 7.89 14.31
CA TRP A 364 8.81 7.62 14.67
C TRP A 364 8.95 6.59 15.79
N ASN A 365 8.22 6.81 16.89
CA ASN A 365 8.26 5.96 18.07
C ASN A 365 6.92 6.04 18.82
N LEU A 366 6.45 4.88 19.31
CA LEU A 366 5.27 4.75 20.16
C LEU A 366 5.54 3.92 21.44
N TYR A 367 6.77 3.43 21.66
CA TYR A 367 7.03 2.46 22.74
C TYR A 367 6.98 3.04 24.16
N HIS A 368 7.12 4.36 24.30
CA HIS A 368 7.00 5.04 25.60
C HIS A 368 5.55 5.12 26.10
N GLU A 369 4.57 4.99 25.19
CA GLU A 369 3.15 5.04 25.53
C GLU A 369 2.66 3.63 25.86
N TYR A 370 2.40 3.37 27.15
CA TYR A 370 1.77 2.13 27.59
C TYR A 370 0.41 1.88 26.88
N GLY A 371 -0.28 2.95 26.47
CA GLY A 371 -1.50 2.89 25.68
C GLY A 371 -1.34 2.47 24.22
N ALA A 372 -0.12 2.48 23.65
CA ALA A 372 0.14 2.03 22.28
C ALA A 372 0.09 0.50 22.15
N VAL A 373 0.40 -0.23 23.23
CA VAL A 373 0.09 -1.67 23.34
C VAL A 373 -1.42 -1.84 23.27
N ASP A 374 -1.89 -2.82 22.48
CA ASP A 374 -3.31 -3.16 22.48
C ASP A 374 -3.63 -4.23 23.52
N PHE A 375 -4.82 -4.12 24.12
CA PHE A 375 -5.30 -5.03 25.16
C PHE A 375 -6.59 -5.69 24.71
N GLN A 376 -6.73 -6.99 25.00
CA GLN A 376 -7.92 -7.78 24.72
C GLN A 376 -8.71 -8.10 26.00
N SER A 377 -9.83 -8.81 25.82
CA SER A 377 -10.66 -9.24 26.94
C SER A 377 -9.96 -10.36 27.71
N PRO A 378 -9.83 -10.27 29.05
CA PRO A 378 -9.12 -11.28 29.86
C PRO A 378 -9.78 -12.67 29.86
N GLY A 379 -10.93 -12.85 29.19
CA GLY A 379 -11.57 -14.16 29.01
C GLY A 379 -10.71 -15.20 28.29
N GLY A 380 -9.68 -14.80 27.55
CA GLY A 380 -8.63 -15.71 27.03
C GLY A 380 -7.75 -16.28 28.14
N VAL A 381 -7.37 -15.46 29.11
CA VAL A 381 -6.49 -15.81 30.24
C VAL A 381 -7.25 -16.52 31.38
N VAL A 382 -8.42 -15.99 31.77
CA VAL A 382 -9.26 -16.54 32.86
C VAL A 382 -9.99 -17.83 32.43
N GLY A 383 -10.17 -18.02 31.13
CA GLY A 383 -10.94 -19.11 30.55
C GLY A 383 -12.44 -18.96 30.78
N ARG A 384 -13.23 -19.45 29.80
CA ARG A 384 -14.68 -19.22 29.69
C ARG A 384 -15.54 -19.70 30.88
N ASN A 385 -14.98 -20.50 31.78
CA ASN A 385 -15.66 -21.11 32.93
C ASN A 385 -15.26 -20.48 34.28
N GLY A 386 -14.45 -19.41 34.32
CA GLY A 386 -14.00 -18.76 35.56
C GLY A 386 -13.03 -19.60 36.41
N LYS A 387 -12.51 -20.71 35.86
CA LYS A 387 -11.63 -21.67 36.57
C LYS A 387 -10.14 -21.54 36.19
N GLY A 388 -9.77 -20.58 35.35
CA GLY A 388 -8.37 -20.33 35.00
C GLY A 388 -7.60 -19.68 36.14
N GLY A 389 -6.87 -20.48 36.91
CA GLY A 389 -5.71 -20.05 37.72
C GLY A 389 -5.95 -18.97 38.78
N GLY A 390 -7.20 -18.73 39.21
CA GLY A 390 -7.54 -17.68 40.18
C GLY A 390 -7.90 -16.32 39.56
N GLY A 391 -7.86 -16.17 38.24
CA GLY A 391 -8.21 -14.92 37.55
C GLY A 391 -9.70 -14.49 37.61
N GLY A 392 -10.53 -15.23 38.35
CA GLY A 392 -11.91 -14.87 38.71
C GLY A 392 -12.12 -14.66 40.21
N VAL A 393 -11.03 -14.52 40.99
CA VAL A 393 -11.06 -14.29 42.44
C VAL A 393 -10.93 -12.79 42.73
N GLU A 394 -11.66 -12.31 43.73
CA GLU A 394 -11.59 -10.93 44.20
C GLU A 394 -10.15 -10.55 44.60
N GLY A 395 -9.66 -9.41 44.12
CA GLY A 395 -8.27 -8.97 44.30
C GLY A 395 -7.27 -9.41 43.22
N VAL A 396 -7.68 -10.21 42.23
CA VAL A 396 -6.82 -10.56 41.08
C VAL A 396 -7.20 -9.73 39.86
N GLU A 397 -6.33 -8.79 39.46
CA GLU A 397 -6.43 -8.10 38.17
C GLU A 397 -5.82 -8.95 37.06
N VAL A 398 -6.48 -9.01 35.90
CA VAL A 398 -6.04 -9.82 34.75
C VAL A 398 -5.99 -8.96 33.50
N MET A 399 -4.80 -8.88 32.90
CA MET A 399 -4.53 -8.12 31.67
C MET A 399 -4.12 -9.06 30.55
N ASP A 400 -4.56 -8.77 29.32
CA ASP A 400 -4.25 -9.55 28.11
C ASP A 400 -3.66 -8.62 27.02
N PRO A 401 -2.33 -8.34 27.04
CA PRO A 401 -1.68 -7.53 26.02
C PRO A 401 -1.54 -8.34 24.73
N TYR A 402 -2.07 -7.82 23.63
CA TYR A 402 -2.16 -8.51 22.35
C TYR A 402 -0.97 -8.26 21.41
N TYR A 403 -0.28 -7.13 21.57
CA TYR A 403 0.89 -6.78 20.77
C TYR A 403 2.12 -6.49 21.63
N ASP A 404 3.25 -7.09 21.26
CA ASP A 404 4.58 -6.75 21.75
C ASP A 404 5.21 -5.65 20.88
N TYR A 405 5.95 -4.71 21.49
CA TYR A 405 6.89 -3.85 20.77
C TYR A 405 8.28 -4.49 20.70
N ILE A 406 8.82 -4.61 19.49
CA ILE A 406 10.14 -5.12 19.19
C ILE A 406 11.02 -3.94 18.71
N ARG A 407 12.09 -3.69 19.46
CA ARG A 407 13.09 -2.65 19.13
C ARG A 407 13.85 -2.98 17.83
N PRO A 408 14.32 -1.97 17.07
CA PRO A 408 15.07 -2.19 15.84
C PRO A 408 16.34 -3.02 16.06
N GLU A 409 17.03 -2.88 17.20
CA GLU A 409 18.25 -3.66 17.51
C GLU A 409 18.00 -5.16 17.80
N LEU A 410 16.75 -5.63 17.70
CA LEU A 410 16.37 -7.04 17.75
C LEU A 410 16.08 -7.63 16.37
N VAL A 411 16.06 -6.82 15.30
CA VAL A 411 15.73 -7.24 13.93
C VAL A 411 16.99 -7.20 13.07
N ASN A 412 17.21 -8.24 12.25
CA ASN A 412 18.32 -8.27 11.30
C ASN A 412 17.89 -7.89 9.88
N LEU A 413 16.69 -8.28 9.47
CA LEU A 413 16.19 -8.08 8.11
C LEU A 413 14.66 -7.93 8.08
N PHE A 414 14.17 -7.04 7.23
CA PHE A 414 12.79 -6.98 6.77
C PHE A 414 12.70 -7.53 5.34
N VAL A 415 11.81 -8.49 5.10
CA VAL A 415 11.54 -9.09 3.78
C VAL A 415 10.15 -8.65 3.35
N THR A 416 10.07 -7.95 2.22
CA THR A 416 8.87 -7.24 1.76
C THR A 416 8.48 -7.56 0.32
N ASN A 417 7.39 -6.97 -0.17
CA ASN A 417 6.89 -7.12 -1.54
C ASN A 417 7.81 -6.51 -2.61
N GLU A 418 8.66 -5.53 -2.27
CA GLU A 418 9.67 -4.95 -3.18
C GLU A 418 11.08 -5.50 -2.92
N GLY A 419 11.24 -6.40 -1.95
CA GLY A 419 12.51 -7.04 -1.60
C GLY A 419 12.96 -6.80 -0.15
N ASP A 420 14.27 -6.89 0.05
CA ASP A 420 14.91 -7.01 1.35
C ASP A 420 15.51 -5.69 1.85
N HIS A 421 15.30 -5.39 3.13
CA HIS A 421 15.66 -4.11 3.73
C HIS A 421 16.26 -4.26 5.14
N SER A 422 17.35 -3.55 5.40
CA SER A 422 17.90 -3.37 6.74
C SER A 422 16.99 -2.44 7.59
N PRO A 423 16.87 -2.63 8.91
CA PRO A 423 16.13 -1.71 9.79
C PRO A 423 16.50 -0.23 9.61
N SER A 424 17.78 0.07 9.34
CA SER A 424 18.27 1.44 9.11
C SER A 424 17.78 2.07 7.81
N TYR A 425 17.27 1.28 6.85
CA TYR A 425 16.76 1.75 5.56
C TYR A 425 15.25 2.05 5.60
N ILE A 426 14.52 1.61 6.63
CA ILE A 426 13.06 1.73 6.74
C ILE A 426 12.59 3.19 6.69
N TYR A 427 13.32 4.12 7.31
CA TYR A 427 13.07 5.56 7.21
C TYR A 427 13.06 6.07 5.75
N ARG A 428 13.96 5.56 4.91
CA ARG A 428 14.04 5.96 3.50
C ARG A 428 12.84 5.45 2.70
N ILE A 429 12.42 4.19 2.91
CA ILE A 429 11.21 3.64 2.26
C ILE A 429 9.97 4.47 2.65
N ILE A 430 9.88 4.88 3.91
CA ILE A 430 8.78 5.72 4.41
C ILE A 430 8.80 7.13 3.76
N LYS A 431 9.98 7.72 3.55
CA LYS A 431 10.18 8.95 2.75
C LYS A 431 9.91 8.77 1.25
N GLU A 432 10.05 7.56 0.72
CA GLU A 432 9.74 7.21 -0.68
C GLU A 432 8.25 6.85 -0.87
N ALA A 433 7.53 6.44 0.19
CA ALA A 433 6.13 6.02 0.14
C ALA A 433 5.09 7.08 0.59
N TYR A 434 5.48 8.07 1.40
CA TYR A 434 4.58 9.10 1.94
C TYR A 434 5.09 10.52 1.69
N ASP A 435 4.21 11.51 1.73
CA ASP A 435 4.56 12.94 1.66
C ASP A 435 4.75 13.50 3.09
N ASP A 436 5.70 14.42 3.29
CA ASP A 436 5.98 15.02 4.60
C ASP A 436 4.77 15.84 5.12
N GLU A 437 3.94 16.36 4.21
CA GLU A 437 2.68 17.04 4.51
C GLU A 437 1.60 16.14 5.17
N ASP A 438 1.80 14.81 5.18
CA ASP A 438 0.79 13.83 5.59
C ASP A 438 1.20 12.97 6.79
N VAL A 439 2.34 13.27 7.44
CA VAL A 439 2.80 12.55 8.65
C VAL A 439 1.72 12.60 9.74
N GLU A 440 1.18 13.79 9.98
CA GLU A 440 -0.08 14.00 10.69
C GLU A 440 -1.21 14.14 9.66
N LEU A 441 -2.35 13.45 9.90
CA LEU A 441 -3.51 13.43 9.00
C LEU A 441 -4.57 14.43 9.41
#